data_AF-A0A2S6QZF2-F1
#
_entry.id   AF-A0A2S6QZF2-F1
#
_cell.length_a   1.000
_cell.length_b   1.000
_cell.length_c   1.000
_cell.angle_alpha   90.00
_cell.angle_beta   90.00
_cell.angle_gamma   90.00
#
_symmetry.space_group_name_H-M   'P 1'
#
loop_
_entity.id
_entity.type
_entity.pdbx_description
1 polymer ?
#
loop_
_entity_poly.entity_id
_entity_poly.type
_entity_poly.pdbx_seq_one_letter_code
_entity_poly.pdbx_strand_id
1 'polypeptide(L)'
;MLGKVIGALVGFAVTQDIVGAVMGMLIGFAFDFYIEEIEGPMRKRDEWETEFSYLFVILHAKFAKMDGRVTPEEVQLFQNISSISKQDVSAVRTLYNLHRRSSDGFEHVAVRLAEMMAFDMN
;
A
#
# COMPACT_ATOMS: atom_id res chain seq x y z
N MET A 1 2.82 2.34 -19.64
CA MET A 1 2.47 3.36 -20.67
C MET A 1 3.69 4.07 -21.23
N LEU A 2 4.77 4.19 -20.45
CA LEU A 2 6.00 4.86 -20.88
C LEU A 2 6.77 4.05 -21.93
N GLY A 3 6.67 2.72 -21.91
CA GLY A 3 7.34 1.82 -22.84
C GLY A 3 6.94 2.05 -24.30
N LYS A 4 5.66 2.29 -24.60
CA LYS A 4 5.20 2.58 -25.98
C LYS A 4 5.84 3.84 -26.57
N VAL A 5 5.94 4.90 -25.75
CA VAL A 5 6.49 6.20 -26.18
C VAL A 5 8.00 6.10 -26.34
N ILE A 6 8.71 5.55 -25.36
CA ILE A 6 10.16 5.36 -25.43
C ILE A 6 10.51 4.41 -26.57
N GLY A 7 9.79 3.30 -26.70
CA GLY A 7 10.00 2.33 -27.77
C GLY A 7 9.84 2.94 -29.15
N ALA A 8 8.81 3.77 -29.36
CA ALA A 8 8.63 4.48 -30.63
C ALA A 8 9.79 5.43 -30.94
N LEU A 9 10.24 6.19 -29.94
CA LEU A 9 11.35 7.14 -30.09
C LEU A 9 12.67 6.43 -30.41
N VAL A 10 12.99 5.35 -29.70
CA VAL A 10 14.19 4.54 -29.93
C VAL A 10 14.14 3.86 -31.30
N GLY A 11 12.99 3.28 -31.65
CA GLY A 11 12.79 2.65 -32.95
C GLY A 11 13.00 3.62 -34.11
N PHE A 12 12.42 4.82 -34.02
CA PHE A 12 12.65 5.90 -34.98
C PHE A 12 14.10 6.35 -35.01
N ALA A 13 14.76 6.50 -33.86
CA ALA A 13 16.15 6.94 -33.82
C ALA A 13 17.12 5.95 -34.51
N VAL A 14 16.82 4.65 -34.42
CA VAL A 14 17.64 3.58 -35.01
C VAL A 14 17.43 3.46 -36.52
N THR A 15 16.19 3.47 -36.99
CA THR A 15 15.89 3.25 -38.43
C THR A 15 15.72 4.55 -39.23
N GLN A 16 15.53 5.68 -38.53
CA GLN A 16 15.23 6.99 -39.09
C GLN A 16 13.97 7.03 -39.96
N ASP A 17 13.07 6.06 -39.77
CA ASP A 17 11.83 5.94 -40.52
C ASP A 17 10.63 5.59 -39.63
N ILE A 18 9.43 5.73 -40.20
CA ILE A 18 8.17 5.46 -39.48
C ILE A 18 8.00 3.98 -39.16
N VAL A 19 8.61 3.08 -39.93
CA VAL A 19 8.49 1.64 -39.72
C VAL A 19 9.17 1.24 -38.42
N GLY A 20 10.40 1.71 -38.16
CA GLY A 20 11.07 1.48 -36.89
C GLY A 20 10.35 2.12 -35.72
N ALA A 21 9.75 3.30 -35.90
CA ALA A 21 8.93 3.92 -34.85
C ALA A 21 7.73 3.03 -34.46
N VAL A 22 7.02 2.47 -35.43
CA VAL A 22 5.88 1.57 -35.18
C VAL A 22 6.35 0.27 -34.55
N MET A 23 7.41 -0.34 -35.05
CA MET A 23 7.96 -1.58 -34.48
C MET A 23 8.44 -1.37 -33.05
N GLY A 24 9.13 -0.27 -32.78
CA GLY A 24 9.57 0.12 -31.46
C GLY A 24 8.39 0.38 -30.51
N MET A 25 7.30 1.01 -30.99
CA MET A 25 6.07 1.17 -30.22
C MET A 25 5.47 -0.17 -29.82
N LEU A 26 5.40 -1.14 -30.74
CA LEU A 26 4.82 -2.47 -30.48
C LEU A 26 5.67 -3.26 -29.47
N ILE A 27 7.00 -3.21 -29.57
CA ILE A 27 7.90 -3.83 -28.60
C ILE A 27 7.77 -3.16 -27.23
N GLY A 28 7.76 -1.82 -27.20
CA GLY A 28 7.57 -1.04 -25.98
C GLY A 28 6.19 -1.25 -25.35
N PHE A 29 5.15 -1.49 -26.16
CA PHE A 29 3.83 -1.93 -25.72
C PHE A 29 3.94 -3.26 -25.00
N ALA A 30 4.52 -4.28 -25.62
CA ALA A 30 4.67 -5.60 -25.00
C ALA A 30 5.46 -5.54 -23.68
N PHE A 31 6.52 -4.72 -23.63
CA PHE A 31 7.28 -4.48 -22.40
C PHE A 31 6.44 -3.82 -21.30
N ASP A 32 5.63 -2.81 -21.64
CA ASP A 32 4.70 -2.18 -20.68
C ASP A 32 3.73 -3.21 -20.06
N PHE A 33 3.21 -4.17 -20.84
CA PHE A 33 2.34 -5.24 -20.30
C PHE A 33 3.10 -6.19 -19.36
N TYR A 34 4.32 -6.56 -19.72
CA TYR A 34 5.14 -7.45 -18.90
C TYR A 34 5.48 -6.85 -17.54
N ILE A 35 5.83 -5.55 -17.51
CA ILE A 35 6.13 -4.85 -16.27
C ILE A 35 4.87 -4.67 -15.42
N GLU A 36 3.73 -4.27 -16.00
CA GLU A 36 2.47 -4.13 -15.25
C GLU A 36 2.00 -5.46 -14.63
N GLU A 37 2.23 -6.58 -15.31
CA GLU A 37 1.89 -7.91 -14.78
C GLU A 37 2.74 -8.29 -13.56
N ILE A 38 3.98 -7.79 -13.47
CA ILE A 38 4.90 -8.09 -12.35
C ILE A 38 4.75 -7.07 -11.22
N GLU A 39 4.74 -5.78 -11.57
CA GLU A 39 4.65 -4.68 -10.61
C GLU A 39 3.22 -4.48 -10.10
N GLY A 40 2.20 -4.80 -10.89
CA GLY A 40 0.80 -4.65 -10.51
C GLY A 40 0.43 -5.44 -9.24
N PRO A 41 0.74 -6.75 -9.17
CA PRO A 41 0.57 -7.54 -7.95
C PRO A 41 1.38 -7.02 -6.76
N MET A 42 2.64 -6.61 -6.98
CA MET A 42 3.47 -6.04 -5.90
C MET A 42 2.90 -4.72 -5.38
N ARG A 43 2.52 -3.79 -6.26
CA ARG A 43 1.89 -2.53 -5.87
C ARG A 43 0.58 -2.74 -5.12
N LYS A 44 -0.27 -3.65 -5.59
CA LYS A 44 -1.52 -4.00 -4.89
C LYS A 44 -1.24 -4.58 -3.50
N ARG A 45 -0.20 -5.40 -3.38
CA ARG A 45 0.24 -5.96 -2.10
C ARG A 45 0.74 -4.86 -1.16
N ASP A 46 1.59 -3.96 -1.64
CA ASP A 46 2.10 -2.83 -0.84
C ASP A 46 0.96 -1.90 -0.37
N GLU A 47 0.00 -1.62 -1.25
CA GLU A 47 -1.21 -0.86 -0.94
C GLU A 47 -2.05 -1.58 0.14
N TRP A 48 -2.26 -2.89 0.00
CA TRP A 48 -2.98 -3.71 0.98
C TRP A 48 -2.25 -3.74 2.34
N GLU A 49 -0.94 -3.97 2.36
CA GLU A 49 -0.14 -4.05 3.60
C GLU A 49 -0.18 -2.72 4.36
N THR A 50 -0.13 -1.60 3.61
CA THR A 50 -0.23 -0.24 4.16
C THR A 50 -1.62 0.04 4.73
N GLU A 51 -2.68 -0.24 3.97
CA GLU A 51 -4.07 -0.04 4.41
C GLU A 51 -4.40 -0.92 5.62
N PHE A 52 -3.98 -2.19 5.59
CA PHE A 52 -4.17 -3.14 6.69
C PHE A 52 -3.50 -2.64 7.97
N SER A 53 -2.22 -2.26 7.89
CA SER A 53 -1.47 -1.75 9.03
C SER A 53 -2.11 -0.50 9.62
N TYR A 54 -2.57 0.41 8.76
CA TYR A 54 -3.27 1.63 9.16
C TYR A 54 -4.58 1.33 9.90
N LEU A 55 -5.44 0.46 9.34
CA LEU A 55 -6.71 0.09 9.95
C LEU A 55 -6.52 -0.70 11.24
N PHE A 56 -5.53 -1.58 11.31
CA PHE A 56 -5.19 -2.31 12.52
C PHE A 56 -4.78 -1.36 13.65
N VAL A 57 -3.93 -0.36 13.38
CA VAL A 57 -3.55 0.68 14.35
C VAL A 57 -4.77 1.47 14.83
N ILE A 58 -5.67 1.86 13.92
CA ILE A 58 -6.91 2.58 14.27
C ILE A 58 -7.80 1.74 15.16
N LEU A 59 -8.05 0.48 14.78
CA LEU A 59 -8.90 -0.43 15.53
C LEU A 59 -8.35 -0.65 16.93
N HIS A 60 -7.04 -0.92 17.02
CA HIS A 60 -6.34 -1.07 18.29
C HIS A 60 -6.47 0.19 19.15
N ALA A 61 -6.31 1.39 18.58
CA ALA A 61 -6.48 2.66 19.29
C ALA A 61 -7.90 2.87 19.82
N LYS A 62 -8.92 2.46 19.04
CA LYS A 62 -10.34 2.59 19.43
C LYS A 62 -10.71 1.63 20.57
N PHE A 63 -10.23 0.39 20.54
CA PHE A 63 -10.40 -0.57 21.64
C PHE A 63 -9.72 -0.12 22.93
N ALA A 64 -8.54 0.47 22.80
CA ALA A 64 -7.81 1.11 23.89
C ALA A 64 -8.64 2.12 24.71
N LYS A 65 -9.63 2.77 24.07
CA LYS A 65 -10.58 3.68 24.75
C LYS A 65 -11.68 2.92 25.51
N MET A 66 -12.11 1.77 25.01
CA MET A 66 -13.15 0.92 25.60
C MET A 66 -12.66 0.14 26.82
N ASP A 67 -11.43 -0.37 26.77
CA ASP A 67 -10.82 -1.15 27.87
C ASP A 67 -10.32 -0.27 29.04
N GLY A 68 -10.48 1.05 28.94
CA GLY A 68 -10.45 1.97 30.07
C GLY A 68 -9.07 2.45 30.52
N ARG A 69 -7.95 1.85 30.09
CA ARG A 69 -6.60 2.42 30.25
C ARG A 69 -5.61 1.82 29.25
N VAL A 70 -5.03 2.68 28.41
CA VAL A 70 -3.85 2.37 27.60
C VAL A 70 -2.62 2.72 28.39
N THR A 71 -1.76 1.75 28.62
CA THR A 71 -0.48 1.95 29.30
C THR A 71 0.63 2.27 28.30
N PRO A 72 1.63 3.09 28.66
CA PRO A 72 2.81 3.31 27.83
C PRO A 72 3.53 2.00 27.45
N GLU A 73 3.49 0.99 28.32
CA GLU A 73 4.04 -0.34 28.10
C GLU A 73 3.34 -1.10 26.97
N GLU A 74 2.00 -1.02 26.88
CA GLU A 74 1.23 -1.63 25.78
C GLU A 74 1.52 -0.96 24.43
N VAL A 75 1.69 0.37 24.41
CA VAL A 75 2.06 1.09 23.20
C VAL A 75 3.47 0.71 22.73
N GLN A 76 4.39 0.46 23.68
CA GLN A 76 5.75 0.02 23.37
C GLN A 76 5.79 -1.45 22.91
N LEU A 77 4.96 -2.32 23.51
CA LEU A 77 4.81 -3.69 23.07
C LEU A 77 4.23 -3.76 21.66
N PHE A 78 3.20 -2.97 21.38
CA PHE A 78 2.61 -2.84 20.05
C PHE A 78 3.65 -2.41 19.01
N GLN A 79 4.50 -1.42 19.32
CA GLN A 79 5.58 -0.98 18.43
C GLN A 79 6.60 -2.08 18.13
N ASN A 80 6.92 -2.92 19.12
CA ASN A 80 7.88 -4.01 18.96
C ASN A 80 7.32 -5.16 18.11
N ILE A 81 6.03 -5.49 18.24
CA ILE A 81 5.39 -6.58 17.47
C ILE A 81 4.99 -6.17 16.05
N SER A 82 4.78 -4.88 15.79
CA SER A 82 4.31 -4.36 14.50
C SER A 82 5.42 -4.02 13.50
N SER A 83 6.69 -4.32 13.82
CA SER A 83 7.85 -4.06 12.94
C SER A 83 7.89 -2.63 12.37
N ILE A 84 7.39 -1.65 13.13
CA ILE A 84 7.31 -0.26 12.68
C ILE A 84 8.71 0.30 12.48
N SER A 85 8.99 0.79 11.28
CA SER A 85 10.28 1.42 10.98
C SER A 85 10.46 2.69 11.84
N LYS A 86 11.70 3.01 12.24
CA LYS A 86 11.97 4.15 13.15
C LYS A 86 11.44 5.49 12.64
N GLN A 87 11.39 5.66 11.31
CA GLN A 87 10.85 6.83 10.63
C GLN A 87 9.32 6.97 10.76
N ASP A 88 8.60 5.86 10.87
CA ASP A 88 7.13 5.84 10.89
C ASP A 88 6.55 5.96 12.31
N VAL A 89 7.38 5.76 13.34
CA VAL A 89 6.98 5.80 14.76
C VAL A 89 6.24 7.09 15.11
N SER A 90 6.68 8.24 14.60
CA SER A 90 6.04 9.53 14.87
C SER A 90 4.65 9.64 14.23
N ALA A 91 4.51 9.17 12.99
CA ALA A 91 3.26 9.15 12.26
C ALA A 91 2.24 8.20 12.92
N VAL A 92 2.67 6.98 13.25
CA VAL A 92 1.85 6.00 13.96
C VAL A 92 1.40 6.52 15.32
N ARG A 93 2.31 7.13 16.10
CA ARG A 93 1.96 7.74 17.39
C ARG A 93 0.91 8.83 17.25
N THR A 94 1.02 9.66 16.21
CA THR A 94 0.05 10.73 15.93
C THR A 94 -1.32 10.14 15.58
N LEU A 95 -1.34 9.17 14.67
CA LEU A 95 -2.56 8.47 14.24
C LEU A 95 -3.26 7.76 15.41
N TYR A 96 -2.48 7.05 16.22
CA TYR A 96 -2.96 6.33 17.39
C TYR A 96 -3.56 7.30 18.43
N ASN A 97 -2.86 8.40 18.71
CA ASN A 97 -3.35 9.45 19.63
C ASN A 97 -4.62 10.14 19.15
N LEU A 98 -4.83 10.23 17.83
CA LEU A 98 -6.06 10.76 17.26
C LEU A 98 -7.23 9.82 17.51
N HIS A 99 -7.06 8.53 17.20
CA HIS A 99 -8.15 7.56 17.20
C HIS A 99 -8.49 7.00 18.59
N ARG A 100 -7.56 7.03 19.55
CA ARG A 100 -7.85 6.64 20.94
C ARG A 100 -8.76 7.60 21.71
N ARG A 101 -9.16 8.71 21.11
CA ARG A 101 -10.01 9.74 21.75
C ARG A 101 -11.47 9.28 21.86
N SER A 102 -11.94 8.47 20.91
CA SER A 102 -13.29 7.90 20.90
C SER A 102 -13.27 6.47 20.33
N SER A 103 -14.08 5.62 20.94
CA SER A 103 -14.40 4.27 20.46
C SER A 103 -15.37 4.25 19.29
N ASP A 104 -16.08 5.36 19.03
CA ASP A 104 -17.15 5.40 18.03
C ASP A 104 -16.67 4.98 16.64
N GLY A 105 -17.50 4.21 15.93
CA GLY A 105 -17.23 3.77 14.57
C GLY A 105 -16.09 2.76 14.47
N PHE A 106 -15.75 2.05 15.55
CA PHE A 106 -14.80 0.94 15.50
C PHE A 106 -15.32 -0.21 14.63
N GLU A 107 -16.63 -0.37 14.56
CA GLU A 107 -17.32 -1.42 13.80
C GLU A 107 -17.00 -1.33 12.31
N HIS A 108 -17.00 -0.11 11.75
CA HIS A 108 -16.64 0.11 10.35
C HIS A 108 -15.19 -0.28 10.05
N VAL A 109 -14.28 0.04 10.98
CA VAL A 109 -12.86 -0.33 10.86
C VAL A 109 -12.67 -1.84 10.98
N ALA A 110 -13.38 -2.47 11.92
CA ALA A 110 -13.34 -3.92 12.13
C ALA A 110 -13.89 -4.70 10.93
N VAL A 111 -15.02 -4.26 10.36
CA VAL A 111 -15.61 -4.88 9.15
C VAL A 111 -14.64 -4.78 7.98
N ARG A 112 -14.07 -3.60 7.73
CA ARG A 112 -13.09 -3.42 6.65
C ARG A 112 -11.86 -4.29 6.83
N LEU A 113 -11.33 -4.38 8.05
CA LEU A 113 -10.17 -5.23 8.35
C LEU A 113 -10.50 -6.72 8.13
N ALA A 114 -11.69 -7.15 8.54
CA ALA A 114 -12.15 -8.52 8.32
C ALA A 114 -12.34 -8.85 6.83
N GLU A 115 -12.88 -7.92 6.04
CA GLU A 115 -12.97 -8.06 4.58
C GLU A 115 -11.59 -8.22 3.94
N MET A 116 -10.61 -7.41 4.37
CA MET A 116 -9.24 -7.48 3.87
C MET A 116 -8.56 -8.82 4.21
N MET A 117 -8.80 -9.38 5.41
CA MET A 117 -8.28 -10.69 5.81
C MET A 117 -8.97 -11.83 5.06
N ALA A 118 -10.29 -11.75 4.85
CA ALA A 118 -11.03 -12.76 4.11
C ALA A 118 -10.62 -12.81 2.63
N PHE A 119 -10.26 -11.65 2.05
CA PHE A 119 -9.75 -11.56 0.69
C PHE A 119 -8.35 -12.17 0.54
N ASP A 120 -7.45 -11.98 1.51
CA ASP A 120 -6.08 -12.51 1.49
C ASP A 120 -6.01 -14.04 1.73
N MET A 121 -7.00 -14.60 2.42
CA MET A 121 -7.10 -16.04 2.72
C MET A 121 -7.58 -16.91 1.55
N ASN A 122 -7.81 -16.34 0.37
CA ASN A 122 -8.43 -16.99 -0.79
C ASN A 122 -7.52 -16.93 -2.02
#